data_AF-A0A091G0X5-F1
#
_entry.id   AF-A0A091G0X5-F1
#
_cell.length_a   1.000
_cell.length_b   1.000
_cell.length_c   1.000
_cell.angle_alpha   90.00
_cell.angle_beta   90.00
_cell.angle_gamma   90.00
#
_symmetry.space_group_name_H-M   'P 1'
#
loop_
_entity.id
_entity.type
_entity.pdbx_description
1 polymer ?
#
loop_
_entity_poly.entity_id
_entity_poly.type
_entity_poly.pdbx_seq_one_letter_code
_entity_poly.pdbx_strand_id
1 'polypeptide(L)'
;MNIADRFTQIAGINQQKVAVKYPHRAGNKYNYDTITFGELESLSNKYANGLSKIGFNRGSKTLLFVRPSLKFPALASGAFYEVSEGRIYC
;
A
#
# COMPACT_ATOMS: atom_id res chain seq x y z
N MET A 1 4.92 6.74 16.61
CA MET A 1 4.00 7.00 15.48
C MET A 1 4.80 6.93 14.20
N ASN A 2 4.62 5.85 13.44
CA ASN A 2 5.17 5.68 12.11
C ASN A 2 4.17 6.25 11.08
N ILE A 3 4.65 6.53 9.86
CA ILE A 3 3.85 6.97 8.71
C ILE A 3 2.73 5.96 8.42
N ALA A 4 2.99 4.66 8.60
CA ALA A 4 2.02 3.58 8.41
C ALA A 4 0.81 3.70 9.37
N ASP A 5 1.06 3.96 10.66
CA ASP A 5 -0.02 4.13 11.66
C ASP A 5 -0.92 5.32 11.30
N ARG A 6 -0.30 6.41 10.84
CA ARG A 6 -1.04 7.60 10.41
C ARG A 6 -1.87 7.31 9.15
N PHE A 7 -1.37 6.48 8.24
CA PHE A 7 -2.11 6.06 7.07
C PHE A 7 -3.32 5.21 7.45
N THR A 8 -3.18 4.22 8.34
CA THR A 8 -4.31 3.41 8.83
C THR A 8 -5.40 4.29 9.46
N GLN A 9 -5.01 5.27 10.28
CA GLN A 9 -5.97 6.20 10.88
C GLN A 9 -6.73 7.01 9.80
N ILE A 10 -6.02 7.56 8.82
CA ILE A 10 -6.65 8.32 7.74
C ILE A 10 -7.54 7.44 6.86
N ALA A 11 -7.15 6.19 6.62
CA ALA A 11 -7.91 5.23 5.84
C ALA A 11 -9.21 4.83 6.54
N GLY A 12 -9.20 4.67 7.87
CA GLY A 12 -10.42 4.44 8.65
C GLY A 12 -11.42 5.59 8.56
N ILE A 13 -10.94 6.83 8.50
CA ILE A 13 -11.81 8.03 8.40
C ILE A 13 -12.32 8.23 6.96
N ASN A 14 -11.49 7.96 5.95
CA ASN A 14 -11.76 8.33 4.56
C ASN A 14 -11.90 7.12 3.63
N GLN A 15 -12.48 6.02 4.12
CA GLN A 15 -12.43 4.71 3.46
C GLN A 15 -12.82 4.73 1.98
N GLN A 16 -13.88 5.47 1.61
CA GLN A 16 -14.41 5.54 0.24
C GLN A 16 -13.79 6.66 -0.61
N LYS A 17 -12.92 7.50 -0.04
CA LYS A 17 -12.30 8.61 -0.76
C LYS A 17 -11.17 8.07 -1.63
N VAL A 18 -11.06 8.60 -2.85
CA VAL A 18 -9.96 8.26 -3.76
C VAL A 18 -8.63 8.69 -3.14
N ALA A 19 -7.71 7.73 -3.00
CA ALA A 19 -6.36 7.96 -2.48
C ALA A 19 -5.36 8.22 -3.61
N VAL A 20 -5.44 7.43 -4.69
CA VAL A 20 -4.52 7.52 -5.82
C VAL A 20 -5.29 7.41 -7.13
N LYS A 21 -4.91 8.24 -8.10
CA LYS A 21 -5.33 8.14 -9.50
C LYS A 21 -4.11 7.77 -10.34
N TYR A 22 -4.25 6.81 -11.24
CA TYR A 22 -3.16 6.38 -12.11
C TYR A 22 -3.59 6.50 -13.58
N PRO A 23 -2.85 7.29 -14.38
CA PRO A 23 -3.18 7.46 -15.77
C PRO A 23 -2.73 6.23 -16.58
N HIS A 24 -3.58 5.76 -17.48
CA HIS A 24 -3.18 4.85 -18.54
C HIS A 24 -3.66 5.38 -19.90
N ARG A 25 -2.84 5.20 -20.94
CA ARG A 25 -3.13 5.72 -22.27
C ARG A 25 -4.02 4.74 -23.03
N ALA A 26 -5.12 5.23 -23.58
CA ALA A 26 -6.02 4.49 -24.46
C ALA A 26 -6.13 5.25 -25.78
N GLY A 27 -5.28 4.89 -26.75
CA GLY A 27 -5.15 5.62 -28.02
C GLY A 27 -4.67 7.06 -27.80
N ASN A 28 -5.51 8.03 -28.16
CA ASN A 28 -5.22 9.46 -28.02
C ASN A 28 -5.83 10.10 -26.76
N LYS A 29 -6.39 9.31 -25.84
CA LYS A 29 -6.99 9.76 -24.59
C LYS A 29 -6.27 9.16 -23.38
N TYR A 30 -6.33 9.86 -22.25
CA TYR A 30 -5.92 9.34 -20.95
C TYR A 30 -7.15 8.89 -20.18
N ASN A 31 -7.11 7.65 -19.70
CA ASN A 31 -8.03 7.12 -18.72
C ASN A 31 -7.33 7.11 -17.37
N TYR A 32 -8.11 7.14 -16.29
CA TYR A 32 -7.58 7.16 -14.93
C TYR A 32 -8.22 6.04 -14.13
N ASP A 33 -7.41 5.06 -13.76
CA ASP A 33 -7.79 4.09 -12.76
C ASP A 33 -7.64 4.75 -11.38
N THR A 34 -8.45 4.30 -10.41
CA THR A 34 -8.42 4.86 -9.06
C THR A 34 -8.42 3.76 -8.02
N ILE A 35 -7.83 4.04 -6.87
CA ILE A 35 -7.94 3.22 -5.67
C ILE A 35 -8.31 4.11 -4.49
N THR A 36 -9.25 3.65 -3.66
CA THR A 36 -9.69 4.36 -2.45
C THR A 36 -8.72 4.14 -1.30
N PHE A 37 -8.81 4.95 -0.24
CA PHE A 37 -7.99 4.74 0.96
C PHE A 37 -8.25 3.38 1.61
N GLY A 38 -9.50 2.91 1.65
CA GLY A 38 -9.85 1.61 2.22
C GLY A 38 -9.28 0.44 1.42
N GLU A 39 -9.39 0.47 0.10
CA GLU A 39 -8.80 -0.56 -0.77
C GLU A 39 -7.27 -0.56 -0.69
N LEU A 40 -6.67 0.64 -0.62
CA LEU A 40 -5.23 0.79 -0.54
C LEU A 40 -4.68 0.26 0.79
N GLU A 41 -5.38 0.49 1.90
CA GLU A 41 -5.06 -0.11 3.19
C GLU A 41 -5.14 -1.63 3.12
N SER A 42 -6.27 -2.17 2.66
CA SER A 42 -6.50 -3.61 2.66
C SER A 42 -5.44 -4.34 1.81
N LEU A 43 -5.07 -3.73 0.68
CA LEU A 43 -4.01 -4.24 -0.17
C LEU A 43 -2.63 -4.14 0.48
N SER A 44 -2.35 -3.06 1.23
CA SER A 44 -1.10 -2.90 1.98
C SER A 44 -0.94 -3.96 3.06
N ASN A 45 -2.00 -4.22 3.84
CA ASN A 45 -2.02 -5.29 4.85
C ASN A 45 -1.83 -6.67 4.22
N LYS A 46 -2.49 -6.92 3.08
CA LYS A 46 -2.30 -8.18 2.34
C LYS A 46 -0.84 -8.39 1.93
N TYR A 47 -0.16 -7.33 1.49
CA TYR A 47 1.26 -7.42 1.14
C TYR A 47 2.16 -7.58 2.37
N ALA A 48 1.94 -6.82 3.44
CA ALA A 48 2.69 -6.97 4.68
C ALA A 48 2.60 -8.41 5.21
N ASN A 49 1.38 -8.96 5.30
CA ASN A 49 1.15 -10.34 5.72
C ASN A 49 1.80 -11.37 4.78
N GLY A 50 1.80 -11.11 3.47
CA GLY A 50 2.49 -11.95 2.50
C GLY A 50 4.01 -11.94 2.65
N LEU A 51 4.59 -10.76 2.85
CA LEU A 51 6.03 -10.56 3.05
C LEU A 51 6.52 -11.20 4.34
N SER A 52 5.77 -11.03 5.43
CA SER A 52 6.07 -11.68 6.72
C SER A 52 6.10 -13.20 6.59
N LYS A 53 5.14 -13.80 5.87
CA LYS A 53 5.10 -15.26 5.63
C LYS A 53 6.30 -15.82 4.85
N ILE A 54 6.97 -15.00 4.04
CA ILE A 54 8.16 -15.42 3.28
C ILE A 54 9.47 -15.04 3.97
N GLY A 55 9.42 -14.62 5.24
CA GLY A 55 10.60 -14.40 6.09
C GLY A 55 11.14 -12.97 6.10
N PHE A 56 10.38 -11.98 5.60
CA PHE A 56 10.73 -10.58 5.81
C PHE A 56 10.36 -10.19 7.24
N ASN A 57 11.38 -9.77 7.98
CA ASN A 57 11.24 -9.40 9.38
C ASN A 57 11.57 -7.92 9.58
N ARG A 58 11.10 -7.33 10.67
CA ARG A 58 11.51 -5.99 11.10
C ARG A 58 13.03 -5.79 11.03
N GLY A 59 13.45 -4.67 10.44
CA GLY A 59 14.86 -4.34 10.20
C GLY A 59 15.44 -4.91 8.90
N SER A 60 14.68 -5.72 8.16
CA SER A 60 15.06 -6.15 6.82
C SER A 60 15.16 -4.95 5.88
N LYS A 61 16.23 -4.93 5.08
CA LYS A 61 16.37 -3.96 3.99
C LYS A 61 15.80 -4.57 2.72
N THR A 62 14.71 -4.00 2.22
CA THR A 62 14.01 -4.49 1.05
C THR A 62 14.22 -3.57 -0.14
N LEU A 63 14.59 -4.13 -1.28
CA LEU A 63 14.59 -3.41 -2.56
C LEU A 63 13.31 -3.73 -3.32
N LEU A 64 12.61 -2.70 -3.80
CA LEU A 64 11.38 -2.85 -4.54
C LEU A 64 11.60 -2.50 -6.03
N PHE A 65 11.66 -3.52 -6.87
CA PHE A 65 11.74 -3.36 -8.32
C PHE A 65 10.39 -3.64 -8.96
N VAL A 66 9.57 -2.60 -9.12
CA VAL A 66 8.23 -2.73 -9.70
C VAL A 66 7.96 -1.61 -10.69
N ARG A 67 7.14 -1.91 -11.71
CA ARG A 67 6.69 -0.89 -12.65
C ARG A 67 5.74 0.08 -11.94
N PRO A 68 5.77 1.39 -12.27
CA PRO A 68 4.79 2.35 -11.78
C PRO A 68 3.36 1.83 -12.04
N SER A 69 2.56 1.71 -10.98
CA SER A 69 1.20 1.18 -11.04
C SER A 69 0.40 1.63 -9.82
N LEU A 70 -0.92 1.46 -9.85
CA LEU A 70 -1.79 1.69 -8.68
C LEU A 70 -1.42 0.84 -7.46
N LYS A 71 -0.73 -0.28 -7.66
CA LYS A 71 -0.34 -1.20 -6.59
C LYS A 71 0.95 -0.78 -5.90
N PHE A 72 1.76 0.09 -6.53
CA PHE A 72 3.03 0.54 -5.97
C PHE A 72 2.87 1.22 -4.59
N PRO A 73 1.93 2.16 -4.39
CA PRO A 73 1.73 2.76 -3.08
C PRO A 73 1.36 1.74 -2.00
N ALA A 74 0.56 0.72 -2.33
CA ALA A 74 0.23 -0.35 -1.38
C ALA A 74 1.45 -1.23 -1.05
N LEU A 75 2.27 -1.56 -2.04
CA LEU A 75 3.50 -2.33 -1.83
C LEU A 75 4.51 -1.56 -0.96
N ALA A 76 4.70 -0.27 -1.25
CA ALA A 76 5.57 0.58 -0.47
C ALA A 76 5.07 0.70 0.98
N SER A 77 3.78 1.00 1.17
CA SER A 77 3.16 1.05 2.51
C SER A 77 3.26 -0.29 3.24
N GLY A 78 2.97 -1.41 2.57
CA GLY A 78 3.10 -2.77 3.13
C GLY A 78 4.51 -3.07 3.65
N ALA A 79 5.54 -2.62 2.94
CA ALA A 79 6.92 -2.72 3.42
C ALA A 79 7.18 -1.86 4.68
N PHE A 80 6.52 -0.71 4.83
CA PHE A 80 6.60 0.11 6.05
C PHE A 80 5.79 -0.45 7.22
N TYR A 81 4.66 -1.10 6.97
CA TYR A 81 3.84 -1.75 8.01
C TYR A 81 4.62 -2.82 8.76
N GLU A 82 5.41 -3.63 8.06
CA GLU A 82 6.32 -4.59 8.72
C GLU A 82 7.37 -3.89 9.59
N VAL A 83 7.78 -2.66 9.24
CA VAL A 83 8.79 -1.91 9.99
C VAL A 83 8.20 -1.29 11.28
N SER A 84 6.88 -1.04 11.33
CA SER A 84 6.30 -0.20 12.39
C SER A 84 6.06 -0.93 13.71
N GLU A 85 5.59 -2.16 13.75
CA GLU A 85 5.44 -2.94 14.99
C GLU A 85 5.01 -4.35 14.59
N GLY A 86 5.46 -5.39 15.30
CA GLY A 86 5.13 -6.80 15.02
C GLY A 86 3.66 -7.19 15.22
N ARG A 87 2.73 -6.31 14.86
CA ARG A 87 1.31 -6.58 14.73
C ARG A 87 1.04 -7.06 13.32
N ILE A 88 0.88 -8.36 13.19
CA ILE A 88 0.16 -8.95 12.06
C ILE A 88 -1.27 -8.41 12.17
N TYR A 89 -1.63 -7.44 11.33
CA TYR A 89 -3.01 -6.98 11.23
C TYR A 89 -3.77 -8.05 10.45
N CYS A 90 -4.44 -8.94 11.20
CA CYS A 90 -5.41 -9.90 10.69
C CYS A 90 -6.70 -9.19 10.26
#